data_AF-A0A6F9BGW5-F1
#
_entry.id   AF-A0A6F9BGW5-F1
#
_cell.length_a   1.000
_cell.length_b   1.000
_cell.length_c   1.000
_cell.angle_alpha   90.00
_cell.angle_beta   90.00
_cell.angle_gamma   90.00
#
_symmetry.space_group_name_H-M   'P 1'
#
loop_
_entity.id
_entity.type
_entity.pdbx_description
1 polymer ?
#
loop_
_entity_poly.entity_id
_entity_poly.type
_entity_poly.pdbx_seq_one_letter_code
_entity_poly.pdbx_strand_id
1 'polypeptide(L)'
;MFLCLHQHLSISNGNIQVDASFMQTLWNVHPTCSGSNVEEGYLLGGHVLRLFHGHDEVLTIPGSDQSDEQQRLVNYETGNAGAKARSLWRLEPLRISWSGSHIRWGQPFRLRHLTTGHYLALMEERGVEKLESSPKRDMEGMGTADIKYGDSICFVMHAATGLWLSYLAPDVKSSRLGPLKRR
;
A
#
# COMPACT_ATOMS: atom_id res chain seq x y z
N MET A 1 38.95 -29.06 8.15
CA MET A 1 39.10 -28.15 6.99
C MET A 1 37.74 -27.49 6.77
N PHE A 2 37.62 -26.19 7.02
CA PHE A 2 36.38 -25.46 6.72
C PHE A 2 36.48 -24.94 5.29
N LEU A 3 35.52 -25.28 4.43
CA LEU A 3 35.39 -24.69 3.10
C LEU A 3 34.74 -23.32 3.26
N CYS A 4 35.39 -22.27 2.75
CA CYS A 4 34.81 -20.92 2.70
C CYS A 4 33.99 -20.78 1.42
N LEU A 5 32.67 -20.69 1.55
CA LEU A 5 31.73 -20.48 0.45
C LEU A 5 31.13 -19.07 0.55
N HIS A 6 30.88 -18.46 -0.60
CA HIS A 6 30.27 -17.14 -0.76
C HIS A 6 28.81 -17.26 -1.22
N GLN A 7 28.00 -16.25 -0.93
CA GLN A 7 26.68 -16.11 -1.53
C GLN A 7 26.85 -15.71 -3.00
N HIS A 8 26.41 -16.58 -3.91
CA HIS A 8 26.62 -16.45 -5.34
C HIS A 8 25.28 -16.38 -6.07
N LEU A 9 25.18 -15.47 -7.04
CA LEU A 9 24.06 -15.38 -7.96
C LEU A 9 24.44 -16.17 -9.23
N SER A 10 23.86 -17.36 -9.41
CA SER A 10 24.08 -18.16 -10.62
C SER A 10 22.90 -18.08 -11.58
N ILE A 11 23.21 -18.28 -12.87
CA ILE A 11 22.22 -18.45 -13.93
C ILE A 11 22.31 -19.89 -14.40
N SER A 12 21.26 -20.67 -14.20
CA SER A 12 21.19 -22.06 -14.66
C SER A 12 19.86 -22.31 -15.37
N ASN A 13 19.92 -22.97 -16.53
CA ASN A 13 18.74 -23.30 -17.33
C ASN A 13 17.80 -22.09 -17.59
N GLY A 14 18.37 -20.90 -17.79
CA GLY A 14 17.61 -19.66 -18.01
C GLY A 14 16.97 -19.04 -16.76
N ASN A 15 17.13 -19.64 -15.59
CA ASN A 15 16.66 -19.12 -14.32
C ASN A 15 17.81 -18.53 -13.49
N ILE A 16 17.51 -17.48 -12.74
CA ILE A 16 18.41 -16.88 -11.76
C ILE A 16 18.18 -17.57 -10.41
N GLN A 17 19.24 -18.02 -9.77
CA GLN A 17 19.20 -18.66 -8.45
C GLN A 17 20.31 -18.10 -7.55
N VAL A 18 20.17 -18.31 -6.24
CA VAL A 18 21.18 -17.94 -5.24
C VAL A 18 21.70 -19.22 -4.59
N ASP A 19 22.99 -19.45 -4.68
CA ASP A 19 23.68 -20.65 -4.17
C ASP A 19 24.91 -20.28 -3.31
N ALA A 20 25.38 -21.24 -2.49
CA ALA A 20 26.64 -21.11 -1.76
C ALA A 20 27.76 -21.72 -2.60
N SER A 21 28.67 -20.90 -3.08
CA SER A 21 29.68 -21.30 -4.09
C SER A 21 31.06 -20.74 -3.77
N PHE A 22 32.10 -21.30 -4.39
CA PHE A 22 33.42 -20.68 -4.37
C PHE A 22 33.48 -19.42 -5.24
N MET A 23 32.49 -19.23 -6.14
CA MET A 23 32.34 -18.04 -6.97
C MET A 23 31.80 -16.87 -6.16
N GLN A 24 32.34 -15.67 -6.40
CA GLN A 24 31.93 -14.46 -5.70
C GLN A 24 30.93 -13.64 -6.53
N THR A 25 29.89 -13.15 -5.86
CA THR A 25 28.99 -12.11 -6.39
C THR A 25 29.05 -10.89 -5.48
N LEU A 26 29.07 -9.70 -6.06
CA LEU A 26 28.97 -8.44 -5.29
C LEU A 26 27.50 -8.20 -4.92
N TRP A 27 27.26 -7.95 -3.64
CA TRP A 27 25.92 -7.67 -3.10
C TRP A 27 25.84 -6.23 -2.59
N ASN A 28 24.84 -5.48 -3.06
CA ASN A 28 24.56 -4.14 -2.58
C ASN A 28 23.66 -4.20 -1.34
N VAL A 29 24.02 -3.44 -0.31
CA VAL A 29 23.20 -3.28 0.89
C VAL A 29 22.46 -1.95 0.81
N HIS A 30 21.13 -2.01 0.77
CA HIS A 30 20.26 -0.84 0.80
C HIS A 30 19.57 -0.75 2.17
N PRO A 31 19.69 0.36 2.91
CA PRO A 31 18.99 0.50 4.17
C PRO A 31 17.48 0.59 3.92
N THR A 32 16.67 -0.18 4.64
CA THR A 32 15.19 -0.15 4.53
C THR A 32 14.58 0.86 5.49
N CYS A 33 15.05 0.87 6.74
CA CYS A 33 14.66 1.77 7.80
C CYS A 33 15.84 1.91 8.78
N SER A 34 15.75 2.87 9.71
CA SER A 34 16.66 2.98 10.85
C SER A 34 15.96 2.48 12.10
N GLY A 35 16.71 1.87 13.02
CA GLY A 35 16.23 1.58 14.38
C GLY A 35 16.22 2.80 15.30
N SER A 36 16.94 3.86 14.92
CA SER A 36 16.90 5.18 15.57
C SER A 36 15.97 6.14 14.82
N ASN A 37 15.39 7.11 15.52
CA ASN A 37 14.48 8.12 14.96
C ASN A 37 13.21 7.52 14.34
N VAL A 38 12.66 6.47 14.96
CA VAL A 38 11.30 6.01 14.70
C VAL A 38 10.42 6.63 15.76
N GLU A 39 9.46 7.45 15.35
CA GLU A 39 8.49 8.05 16.27
C GLU A 39 7.30 7.13 16.45
N GLU A 40 6.94 6.83 17.71
CA GLU A 40 5.82 5.96 18.02
C GLU A 40 4.48 6.55 17.56
N GLY A 41 3.62 5.71 17.00
CA GLY A 41 2.29 6.12 16.53
C GLY A 41 2.28 6.85 15.19
N TYR A 42 3.42 6.95 14.49
CA TYR A 42 3.48 7.52 13.14
C TYR A 42 3.48 6.47 12.03
N LEU A 43 2.96 6.85 10.87
CA LEU A 43 2.84 6.01 9.68
C LEU A 43 4.20 5.86 9.00
N LEU A 44 4.68 4.61 8.92
CA LEU A 44 5.86 4.24 8.14
C LEU A 44 5.46 3.54 6.84
N GLY A 45 6.36 3.58 5.87
CA GLY A 45 6.26 2.74 4.70
C GLY A 45 6.36 1.25 5.06
N GLY A 46 5.59 0.43 4.36
CA GLY A 46 5.48 -1.00 4.61
C GLY A 46 4.49 -1.39 5.71
N HIS A 47 3.95 -0.44 6.49
CA HIS A 47 2.92 -0.73 7.47
C HIS A 47 1.64 -1.29 6.83
N VAL A 48 0.99 -2.17 7.57
CA VAL A 48 -0.36 -2.68 7.28
C VAL A 48 -1.35 -1.90 8.12
N LEU A 49 -2.38 -1.34 7.48
CA LEU A 49 -3.34 -0.44 8.11
C LEU A 49 -4.76 -0.69 7.61
N ARG A 50 -5.71 -0.03 8.27
CA ARG A 50 -7.11 0.10 7.85
C ARG A 50 -7.41 1.56 7.56
N LEU A 51 -8.16 1.79 6.49
CA LEU A 51 -8.59 3.13 6.08
C LEU A 51 -10.04 3.33 6.53
N PHE A 52 -10.23 4.08 7.61
CA PHE A 52 -11.55 4.40 8.14
C PHE A 52 -12.10 5.66 7.47
N HIS A 53 -13.40 5.64 7.21
CA HIS A 53 -14.20 6.79 6.79
C HIS A 53 -15.26 7.05 7.87
N GLY A 54 -15.33 8.29 8.36
CA GLY A 54 -16.16 8.59 9.53
C GLY A 54 -15.71 7.80 10.76
N HIS A 55 -16.67 7.34 11.56
CA HIS A 55 -16.39 6.66 12.83
C HIS A 55 -16.33 5.13 12.70
N ASP A 56 -17.09 4.53 11.78
CA ASP A 56 -17.35 3.09 11.76
C ASP A 56 -17.27 2.43 10.37
N GLU A 57 -17.07 3.20 9.30
CA GLU A 57 -16.94 2.67 7.94
C GLU A 57 -15.46 2.42 7.60
N VAL A 58 -15.17 1.30 6.92
CA VAL A 58 -13.80 0.95 6.53
C VAL A 58 -13.71 0.57 5.06
N LEU A 59 -12.62 0.98 4.40
CA LEU A 59 -12.31 0.57 3.03
C LEU A 59 -11.98 -0.92 2.98
N THR A 60 -12.75 -1.68 2.20
CA THR A 60 -12.65 -3.15 2.11
C THR A 60 -12.97 -3.63 0.71
N ILE A 61 -12.57 -4.87 0.41
CA ILE A 61 -13.12 -5.61 -0.74
C ILE A 61 -14.29 -6.52 -0.31
N PRO A 62 -15.11 -7.00 -1.25
CA PRO A 62 -16.11 -8.04 -1.00
C PRO A 62 -15.52 -9.35 -0.46
N GLY A 63 -16.37 -10.19 0.13
CA GLY A 63 -15.98 -11.51 0.61
C GLY A 63 -15.61 -12.46 -0.53
N SER A 64 -14.90 -13.54 -0.19
CA SER A 64 -14.45 -14.56 -1.14
C SER A 64 -15.59 -15.39 -1.75
N ASP A 65 -16.81 -15.24 -1.21
CA ASP A 65 -18.05 -15.82 -1.69
C ASP A 65 -18.63 -15.08 -2.92
N GLN A 66 -18.11 -13.89 -3.23
CA GLN A 66 -18.54 -13.08 -4.37
C GLN A 66 -17.71 -13.37 -5.62
N SER A 67 -18.20 -12.99 -6.80
CA SER A 67 -17.49 -13.24 -8.06
C SER A 67 -16.16 -12.49 -8.12
N ASP A 68 -15.21 -12.99 -8.92
CA ASP A 68 -13.90 -12.34 -9.12
C ASP A 68 -14.04 -10.89 -9.60
N GLU A 69 -15.04 -10.60 -10.43
CA GLU A 69 -15.33 -9.25 -10.91
C GLU A 69 -15.80 -8.33 -9.77
N GLN A 70 -16.64 -8.85 -8.87
CA GLN A 70 -17.06 -8.10 -7.69
C GLN A 70 -15.90 -7.90 -6.71
N GLN A 71 -15.01 -8.88 -6.55
CA GLN A 71 -13.83 -8.77 -5.68
C GLN A 71 -12.81 -7.74 -6.16
N ARG A 72 -12.89 -7.29 -7.42
CA ARG A 72 -12.07 -6.17 -7.95
C ARG A 72 -12.59 -4.80 -7.53
N LEU A 73 -13.82 -4.72 -7.02
CA LEU A 73 -14.43 -3.46 -6.60
C LEU A 73 -14.14 -3.20 -5.12
N VAL A 74 -13.74 -1.97 -4.83
CA VAL A 74 -13.50 -1.52 -3.45
C VAL A 74 -14.75 -0.81 -2.94
N ASN A 75 -15.08 -0.99 -1.66
CA ASN A 75 -16.28 -0.45 -1.04
C ASN A 75 -15.98 0.07 0.37
N TYR A 76 -16.86 0.91 0.90
CA TYR A 76 -16.93 1.18 2.33
C TYR A 76 -18.00 0.29 2.98
N GLU A 77 -17.64 -0.37 4.07
CA GLU A 77 -18.54 -1.23 4.83
C GLU A 77 -18.51 -0.86 6.33
N THR A 78 -19.70 -0.76 6.94
CA THR A 78 -19.89 -0.56 8.39
C THR A 78 -19.84 -1.89 9.15
N GLY A 79 -19.71 -1.80 10.47
CA GLY A 79 -19.80 -2.94 11.38
C GLY A 79 -18.50 -3.73 11.45
N ASN A 80 -18.60 -5.06 11.41
CA ASN A 80 -17.46 -5.92 11.75
C ASN A 80 -16.40 -6.04 10.64
N ALA A 81 -16.51 -5.27 9.54
CA ALA A 81 -15.48 -5.23 8.50
C ALA A 81 -14.13 -4.71 9.03
N GLY A 82 -14.17 -3.81 10.02
CA GLY A 82 -12.97 -3.28 10.69
C GLY A 82 -12.17 -4.32 11.48
N ALA A 83 -12.74 -5.50 11.76
CA ALA A 83 -12.04 -6.61 12.41
C ALA A 83 -11.58 -7.71 11.42
N LYS A 84 -11.97 -7.63 10.14
CA LYS A 84 -11.67 -8.66 9.14
C LYS A 84 -10.34 -8.41 8.43
N ALA A 85 -9.81 -9.44 7.78
CA ALA A 85 -8.56 -9.37 7.02
C ALA A 85 -8.71 -8.63 5.68
N ARG A 86 -9.90 -8.65 5.07
CA ARG A 86 -10.24 -7.97 3.79
C ARG A 86 -10.29 -6.44 3.85
N SER A 87 -10.09 -5.86 5.04
CA SER A 87 -9.91 -4.42 5.25
C SER A 87 -8.44 -4.03 5.48
N LEU A 88 -7.51 -4.99 5.37
CA LEU A 88 -6.08 -4.74 5.58
C LEU A 88 -5.40 -4.33 4.27
N TRP A 89 -4.70 -3.20 4.34
CA TRP A 89 -3.95 -2.62 3.23
C TRP A 89 -2.51 -2.36 3.64
N ARG A 90 -1.56 -2.71 2.78
CA ARG A 90 -0.13 -2.38 2.95
C ARG A 90 0.20 -1.15 2.13
N LEU A 91 0.82 -0.16 2.76
CA LEU A 91 1.31 1.05 2.08
C LEU A 91 2.75 0.81 1.60
N GLU A 92 2.98 0.92 0.29
CA GLU A 92 4.28 0.68 -0.34
C GLU A 92 4.79 1.95 -1.05
N PRO A 93 5.77 2.69 -0.48
CA PRO A 93 6.38 3.83 -1.16
C PRO A 93 7.07 3.44 -2.47
N LEU A 94 7.13 4.37 -3.43
CA LEU A 94 7.76 4.15 -4.74
C LEU A 94 9.30 4.25 -4.69
N ARG A 95 9.94 3.50 -3.79
CA ARG A 95 11.40 3.50 -3.59
C ARG A 95 11.88 2.19 -2.96
N ILE A 96 13.16 1.86 -3.13
CA ILE A 96 13.79 0.68 -2.53
C ILE A 96 14.45 1.04 -1.19
N SER A 97 15.50 1.86 -1.24
CA SER A 97 16.17 2.36 -0.04
C SER A 97 15.22 3.26 0.74
N TRP A 98 15.24 3.13 2.07
CA TRP A 98 14.41 3.88 3.00
C TRP A 98 12.91 3.73 2.72
N SER A 99 12.49 2.58 2.17
CA SER A 99 11.07 2.27 1.95
C SER A 99 10.27 2.11 3.25
N GLY A 100 10.95 1.91 4.38
CA GLY A 100 10.37 1.92 5.73
C GLY A 100 10.52 3.25 6.49
N SER A 101 10.79 4.36 5.78
CA SER A 101 10.82 5.70 6.39
C SER A 101 9.43 6.20 6.77
N HIS A 102 9.35 7.31 7.51
CA HIS A 102 8.10 8.01 7.74
C HIS A 102 7.46 8.43 6.42
N ILE A 103 6.14 8.26 6.31
CA ILE A 103 5.36 8.72 5.17
C ILE A 103 5.05 10.19 5.34
N ARG A 104 5.26 10.95 4.27
CA ARG A 104 4.98 12.39 4.22
C ARG A 104 3.76 12.73 3.40
N TRP A 105 3.23 13.91 3.67
CA TRP A 105 2.17 14.50 2.86
C TRP A 105 2.58 14.65 1.39
N GLY A 106 1.72 14.18 0.48
CA GLY A 106 1.95 14.24 -0.96
C GLY A 106 3.08 13.34 -1.46
N GLN A 107 3.58 12.40 -0.65
CA GLN A 107 4.51 11.37 -1.12
C GLN A 107 3.74 10.29 -1.90
N PRO A 108 4.13 9.96 -3.14
CA PRO A 108 3.52 8.87 -3.89
C PRO A 108 3.78 7.49 -3.27
N PHE A 109 2.75 6.65 -3.25
CA PHE A 109 2.81 5.26 -2.79
C PHE A 109 1.81 4.39 -3.56
N ARG A 110 1.98 3.08 -3.47
CA ARG A 110 0.99 2.08 -3.87
C ARG A 110 0.29 1.53 -2.65
N LEU A 111 -0.99 1.24 -2.79
CA LEU A 111 -1.77 0.58 -1.75
C LEU A 111 -2.06 -0.85 -2.19
N ARG A 112 -1.50 -1.83 -1.48
CA ARG A 112 -1.65 -3.25 -1.78
C ARG A 112 -2.65 -3.88 -0.82
N HIS A 113 -3.66 -4.55 -1.35
CA HIS A 113 -4.59 -5.33 -0.54
C HIS A 113 -3.87 -6.58 0.01
N LEU A 114 -3.88 -6.77 1.33
CA LEU A 114 -2.99 -7.74 1.97
C LEU A 114 -3.33 -9.19 1.59
N THR A 115 -4.61 -9.56 1.54
CA THR A 115 -5.00 -10.96 1.33
C THR A 115 -5.01 -11.37 -0.13
N THR A 116 -5.37 -10.48 -1.05
CA THR A 116 -5.43 -10.80 -2.49
C THR A 116 -4.12 -10.48 -3.22
N GLY A 117 -3.27 -9.63 -2.63
CA GLY A 117 -2.02 -9.19 -3.26
C GLY A 117 -2.21 -8.17 -4.38
N HIS A 118 -3.44 -7.84 -4.76
CA HIS A 118 -3.76 -6.84 -5.77
C HIS A 118 -3.51 -5.41 -5.27
N TYR A 119 -3.35 -4.48 -6.21
CA TYR A 119 -3.16 -3.06 -5.92
C TYR A 119 -4.43 -2.27 -6.19
N LEU A 120 -4.68 -1.25 -5.37
CA LEU A 120 -5.68 -0.24 -5.68
C LEU A 120 -5.23 0.56 -6.89
N ALA A 121 -6.05 0.62 -7.92
CA ALA A 121 -5.78 1.33 -9.17
C ALA A 121 -7.05 1.99 -9.71
N LEU A 122 -6.87 3.08 -10.46
CA LEU A 122 -7.91 3.70 -11.24
C LEU A 122 -7.94 3.05 -12.64
N MET A 123 -9.08 2.51 -13.06
CA MET A 123 -9.26 1.99 -14.43
C MET A 123 -9.79 3.11 -15.35
N GLU A 124 -9.28 3.17 -16.58
CA GLU A 124 -9.65 4.18 -17.58
C GLU A 124 -11.10 3.98 -18.08
N GLU A 125 -12.03 4.73 -17.50
CA GLU A 125 -13.34 5.03 -18.12
C GLU A 125 -13.58 6.55 -18.21
N ARG A 126 -12.66 7.37 -17.70
CA ARG A 126 -12.78 8.83 -17.73
C ARG A 126 -11.41 9.43 -18.04
N GLY A 127 -11.30 10.02 -19.23
CA GLY A 127 -10.09 10.74 -19.67
C GLY A 127 -9.73 11.82 -18.67
N VAL A 128 -8.44 11.98 -18.37
CA VAL A 128 -7.98 12.96 -17.39
C VAL A 128 -6.79 13.74 -17.91
N GLU A 129 -6.82 15.04 -17.67
CA GLU A 129 -5.71 15.95 -17.88
C GLU A 129 -4.70 15.82 -16.74
N LYS A 130 -3.41 15.85 -17.09
CA LYS A 130 -2.27 15.65 -16.19
C LYS A 130 -2.10 16.87 -15.29
N LEU A 131 -2.18 16.69 -13.97
CA LEU A 131 -1.75 17.71 -13.01
C LEU A 131 -0.22 17.62 -12.83
N GLU A 132 0.49 18.69 -13.16
CA GLU A 132 1.94 18.80 -12.92
C GLU A 132 2.19 18.87 -11.39
N SER A 133 2.57 17.75 -10.79
CA SER A 133 3.13 17.72 -9.44
C SER A 133 4.65 17.88 -9.54
N SER A 134 5.20 18.85 -8.81
CA SER A 134 6.65 19.06 -8.79
C SER A 134 7.34 17.86 -8.13
N PRO A 135 8.46 17.37 -8.69
CA PRO A 135 9.20 16.27 -8.10
C PRO A 135 9.74 16.71 -6.74
N LYS A 136 9.22 16.13 -5.65
CA LYS A 136 9.80 16.27 -4.32
C LYS A 136 11.11 15.49 -4.30
N ARG A 137 12.18 16.13 -3.82
CA ARG A 137 13.53 15.54 -3.71
C ARG A 137 13.49 14.18 -3.03
N ASP A 138 14.22 13.22 -3.58
CA ASP A 138 14.48 11.94 -2.91
C ASP A 138 15.15 12.22 -1.56
N MET A 139 14.60 11.65 -0.48
CA MET A 139 15.12 11.87 0.86
C MET A 139 15.85 10.65 1.37
N GLU A 140 17.11 10.84 1.74
CA GLU A 140 17.87 9.86 2.52
C GLU A 140 17.46 9.94 4.00
N GLY A 141 17.37 8.80 4.67
CA GLY A 141 17.02 8.72 6.10
C GLY A 141 15.54 8.44 6.40
N MET A 142 15.21 8.48 7.69
CA MET A 142 13.85 8.24 8.20
C MET A 142 12.85 9.34 7.83
N GLY A 143 13.31 10.54 7.48
CA GLY A 143 12.45 11.67 7.19
C GLY A 143 11.64 12.14 8.41
N THR A 144 10.70 13.04 8.16
CA THR A 144 9.87 13.71 9.18
C THR A 144 8.62 12.88 9.44
N ALA A 145 8.28 12.71 10.71
CA ALA A 145 7.09 12.00 11.15
C ALA A 145 5.86 12.90 11.02
N ASP A 146 5.21 12.89 9.85
CA ASP A 146 4.15 13.84 9.51
C ASP A 146 2.73 13.31 9.77
N ILE A 147 2.53 12.00 9.64
CA ILE A 147 1.20 11.37 9.66
C ILE A 147 1.10 10.46 10.89
N LYS A 148 0.27 10.84 11.86
CA LYS A 148 0.06 10.12 13.12
C LYS A 148 -1.26 9.35 13.10
N TYR A 149 -1.23 8.08 13.50
CA TYR A 149 -2.43 7.24 13.58
C TYR A 149 -3.45 7.82 14.57
N GLY A 150 -4.72 7.83 14.18
CA GLY A 150 -5.82 8.33 15.01
C GLY A 150 -5.97 9.85 15.04
N ASP A 151 -4.87 10.59 14.88
CA ASP A 151 -4.87 12.06 14.99
C ASP A 151 -4.92 12.76 13.61
N SER A 152 -4.33 12.16 12.58
CA SER A 152 -4.23 12.77 11.25
C SER A 152 -5.42 12.42 10.35
N ILE A 153 -6.08 13.45 9.79
CA ILE A 153 -7.11 13.28 8.75
C ILE A 153 -6.44 13.30 7.38
N CYS A 154 -6.58 12.22 6.61
CA CYS A 154 -5.89 12.04 5.33
C CYS A 154 -6.87 12.06 4.16
N PHE A 155 -6.47 12.71 3.06
CA PHE A 155 -7.15 12.64 1.77
C PHE A 155 -6.27 11.87 0.78
N VAL A 156 -6.85 10.88 0.10
CA VAL A 156 -6.14 10.08 -0.91
C VAL A 156 -6.40 10.68 -2.28
N MET A 157 -5.34 10.98 -3.01
CA MET A 157 -5.39 11.53 -4.36
C MET A 157 -4.60 10.61 -5.31
N HIS A 158 -5.15 10.35 -6.49
CA HIS A 158 -4.43 9.66 -7.55
C HIS A 158 -3.39 10.60 -8.17
N ALA A 159 -2.11 10.26 -8.01
CA ALA A 159 -1.00 11.17 -8.32
C ALA A 159 -0.95 11.64 -9.79
N ALA A 160 -1.32 10.78 -10.75
CA ALA A 160 -1.24 11.13 -12.17
C ALA A 160 -2.41 11.99 -12.66
N THR A 161 -3.59 11.82 -12.06
CA THR A 161 -4.85 12.42 -12.55
C THR A 161 -5.35 13.55 -11.66
N GLY A 162 -4.82 13.68 -10.44
CA GLY A 162 -5.30 14.64 -9.44
C GLY A 162 -6.70 14.33 -8.90
N LEU A 163 -7.29 13.19 -9.26
CA LEU A 163 -8.61 12.79 -8.77
C LEU A 163 -8.53 12.35 -7.32
N TRP A 164 -9.49 12.80 -6.52
CA TRP A 164 -9.62 12.44 -5.12
C TRP A 164 -10.43 11.16 -4.97
N LEU A 165 -10.02 10.29 -4.04
CA LEU A 165 -10.82 9.15 -3.63
C LEU A 165 -12.09 9.65 -2.92
N SER A 166 -13.24 9.31 -3.49
CA SER A 166 -14.57 9.61 -2.95
C SER A 166 -15.44 8.36 -2.97
N TYR A 167 -16.67 8.46 -2.44
CA TYR A 167 -17.64 7.37 -2.41
C TYR A 167 -18.92 7.79 -3.13
N LEU A 168 -19.60 6.83 -3.75
CA LEU A 168 -20.94 6.98 -4.29
C LEU A 168 -21.95 6.53 -3.23
N ALA A 169 -22.81 7.46 -2.79
CA ALA A 169 -23.87 7.12 -1.87
C ALA A 169 -24.91 6.22 -2.57
N PRO A 170 -25.37 5.12 -1.93
CA PRO A 170 -26.38 4.25 -2.49
C PRO A 170 -27.70 5.01 -2.67
N ASP A 171 -28.41 4.72 -3.75
CA ASP A 171 -29.69 5.35 -4.06
C ASP A 171 -30.75 4.96 -3.00
N VAL A 172 -31.47 5.95 -2.49
CA VAL A 172 -32.39 5.84 -1.34
C VAL A 172 -33.51 4.81 -1.59
N LYS A 173 -33.80 4.48 -2.85
CA LYS A 173 -34.82 3.50 -3.25
C LYS A 173 -34.40 2.03 -3.11
N SER A 174 -33.10 1.72 -3.01
CA SER A 174 -32.59 0.34 -2.85
C SER A 174 -32.44 -0.10 -1.38
N SER A 175 -32.70 0.79 -0.43
CA SER A 175 -32.41 0.62 1.01
C SER A 175 -33.28 -0.41 1.75
N ARG A 176 -34.20 -1.11 1.09
CA ARG A 176 -35.17 -2.00 1.77
C ARG A 176 -34.73 -3.46 1.93
N LEU A 177 -33.59 -3.87 1.37
CA LEU A 177 -33.13 -5.27 1.44
C LEU A 177 -31.60 -5.34 1.65
N GLY A 178 -31.17 -5.39 2.92
CA GLY A 178 -29.82 -5.84 3.31
C GLY A 178 -28.85 -4.77 3.84
N PRO A 179 -27.66 -5.18 4.32
CA PRO A 179 -26.66 -4.30 4.93
C PRO A 179 -26.23 -3.18 3.98
N LEU A 180 -26.14 -1.94 4.49
CA LEU A 180 -25.69 -0.78 3.72
C LEU A 180 -24.25 -1.00 3.22
N LYS A 181 -24.08 -1.02 1.89
CA LYS A 181 -22.78 -1.02 1.21
C LYS A 181 -22.69 0.25 0.37
N ARG A 182 -21.60 1.02 0.50
CA ARG A 182 -21.30 2.17 -0.36
C ARG A 182 -20.21 1.80 -1.35
N ARG A 183 -20.44 2.08 -2.63
CA ARG A 183 -19.51 1.80 -3.74
C ARG A 183 -18.61 3.01 -3.98
#